data_AF-S6AJA7-F1
#
_entry.id   AF-S6AJA7-F1
#
_cell.length_a   1.000
_cell.length_b   1.000
_cell.length_c   1.000
_cell.angle_alpha   90.00
_cell.angle_beta   90.00
_cell.angle_gamma   90.00
#
_symmetry.space_group_name_H-M   'P 1'
#
loop_
_entity.id
_entity.type
_entity.pdbx_description
1 polymer ?
#
loop_
_entity_poly.entity_id
_entity_poly.type
_entity_poly.pdbx_seq_one_letter_code
_entity_poly.pdbx_strand_id
1 'polypeptide(L)'
;METSAMSKHGLLLACALASTVGCASKLENPTDYYTYRNQPLVKQVEDGMTEQQVRNIGGPPSSAMRRKVNAGTCNDYVLNQDGHQQAFHVSFDRDGRVEHSGFMSCAQREKVELEKAQKNVEHGGGY
;
A
#
# COMPACT_ATOMS: atom_id res chain seq x y z
N MET A 1 -57.75 46.58 -4.65
CA MET A 1 -56.51 46.42 -5.42
C MET A 1 -55.50 47.34 -4.76
N GLU A 2 -54.94 46.89 -3.65
CA GLU A 2 -53.92 47.59 -2.86
C GLU A 2 -52.71 46.66 -2.77
N THR A 3 -51.53 47.16 -3.10
CA THR A 3 -50.35 47.00 -2.24
C THR A 3 -49.28 48.00 -2.65
N SER A 4 -48.86 48.76 -1.65
CA SER A 4 -47.89 49.85 -1.67
C SER A 4 -46.44 49.35 -1.74
N ALA A 5 -45.55 50.31 -2.00
CA ALA A 5 -44.10 50.21 -2.19
C ALA A 5 -43.29 49.75 -0.94
N MET A 6 -42.12 49.12 -1.18
CA MET A 6 -40.88 49.13 -0.36
C MET A 6 -39.86 48.17 -1.03
N SER A 7 -38.54 48.21 -0.93
CA SER A 7 -37.48 49.14 -0.52
C SER A 7 -36.14 48.45 -0.85
N LYS A 8 -35.09 49.23 -1.12
CA LYS A 8 -33.76 48.79 -1.56
C LYS A 8 -32.90 48.33 -0.38
N HIS A 9 -32.86 47.04 -0.04
CA HIS A 9 -31.84 46.43 0.84
C HIS A 9 -31.72 44.97 0.38
N GLY A 10 -30.59 44.47 -0.11
CA GLY A 10 -29.34 44.29 0.63
C GLY A 10 -28.87 42.87 0.31
N LEU A 11 -27.67 42.78 -0.25
CA LEU A 11 -26.92 41.58 -0.63
C LEU A 11 -27.03 40.44 0.40
N LEU A 12 -27.51 39.26 0.00
CA LEU A 12 -27.29 38.01 0.75
C LEU A 12 -26.81 36.93 -0.21
N LEU A 13 -25.50 36.95 -0.47
CA LEU A 13 -24.76 35.92 -1.17
C LEU A 13 -24.53 34.76 -0.18
N ALA A 14 -25.37 33.72 -0.25
CA ALA A 14 -25.19 32.51 0.54
C ALA A 14 -24.12 31.62 -0.12
N CYS A 15 -22.85 31.84 0.22
CA CYS A 15 -21.77 30.92 -0.13
C CYS A 15 -21.84 29.70 0.80
N ALA A 16 -22.45 28.62 0.33
CA ALA A 16 -22.35 27.32 0.97
C ALA A 16 -20.88 26.87 0.95
N LEU A 17 -20.27 26.78 2.13
CA LEU A 17 -18.95 26.20 2.31
C LEU A 17 -19.04 24.70 2.05
N ALA A 18 -18.71 24.27 0.83
CA ALA A 18 -18.40 22.88 0.57
C ALA A 18 -17.08 22.56 1.29
N SER A 19 -17.16 21.95 2.47
CA SER A 19 -16.02 21.29 3.08
C SER A 19 -15.68 20.08 2.22
N THR A 20 -14.71 20.25 1.33
CA THR A 20 -14.05 19.12 0.70
C THR A 20 -13.37 18.34 1.83
N VAL A 21 -13.94 17.20 2.18
CA VAL A 21 -13.28 16.20 3.03
C VAL A 21 -11.99 15.85 2.29
N GLY A 22 -10.86 16.23 2.87
CA GLY A 22 -9.55 16.06 2.27
C GLY A 22 -9.38 14.63 1.78
N CYS A 23 -8.87 14.50 0.56
CA CYS A 23 -8.42 13.20 0.05
C CYS A 23 -7.52 12.59 1.14
N ALA A 24 -7.93 11.45 1.69
CA ALA A 24 -7.01 10.58 2.39
C ALA A 24 -6.03 10.07 1.33
N SER A 25 -5.06 10.89 0.95
CA SER A 25 -3.85 10.42 0.33
C SER A 25 -3.28 9.47 1.36
N LYS A 26 -3.46 8.16 1.11
CA LYS A 26 -2.61 7.16 1.73
C LYS A 26 -1.22 7.75 1.71
N LEU A 27 -0.56 7.77 2.86
CA LEU A 27 0.85 8.07 2.98
C LEU A 27 1.62 6.92 2.30
N GLU A 28 1.45 6.76 1.00
CA GLU A 28 2.32 5.98 0.15
C GLU A 28 3.51 6.91 -0.04
N ASN A 29 4.52 6.73 0.81
CA ASN A 29 5.84 7.29 0.55
C ASN A 29 6.14 6.98 -0.93
N PRO A 30 6.29 7.99 -1.81
CA PRO A 30 6.45 7.74 -3.24
C PRO A 30 7.63 6.79 -3.39
N THR A 31 7.32 5.58 -3.83
CA THR A 31 8.29 4.50 -3.87
C THR A 31 9.35 4.88 -4.90
N ASP A 32 10.56 5.15 -4.43
CA ASP A 32 11.67 5.53 -5.31
C ASP A 32 12.26 4.28 -5.98
N TYR A 33 11.50 3.72 -6.92
CA TYR A 33 11.94 2.58 -7.70
C TYR A 33 13.26 2.87 -8.43
N TYR A 34 13.47 4.10 -8.90
CA TYR A 34 14.66 4.44 -9.68
C TYR A 34 15.94 4.32 -8.86
N THR A 35 15.90 4.76 -7.60
CA THR A 35 17.03 4.62 -6.68
C THR A 35 17.38 3.15 -6.41
N TYR A 36 16.38 2.29 -6.25
CA TYR A 36 16.60 0.88 -5.88
C TYR A 36 16.56 -0.13 -7.04
N ARG A 37 16.30 0.29 -8.28
CA ARG A 37 16.12 -0.63 -9.45
C ARG A 37 17.30 -1.57 -9.72
N ASN A 38 18.49 -1.22 -9.26
CA ASN A 38 19.70 -2.01 -9.43
C ASN A 38 20.03 -2.90 -8.22
N GLN A 39 19.28 -2.78 -7.12
CA GLN A 39 19.43 -3.66 -5.97
C GLN A 39 19.10 -5.10 -6.39
N PRO A 40 19.88 -6.11 -5.99
CA PRO A 40 19.70 -7.49 -6.44
C PRO A 40 18.27 -8.02 -6.24
N LEU A 41 17.68 -7.77 -5.06
CA LEU A 41 16.32 -8.18 -4.74
C LEU A 41 15.25 -7.54 -5.62
N VAL A 42 15.46 -6.30 -6.05
CA VAL A 42 14.51 -5.58 -6.93
C VAL A 42 14.66 -6.05 -8.38
N LYS A 43 15.89 -6.30 -8.80
CA LYS A 43 16.22 -6.58 -10.20
C LYS A 43 16.03 -8.05 -10.60
N GLN A 44 16.29 -8.98 -9.67
CA GLN A 44 16.48 -10.40 -10.00
C GLN A 44 15.47 -11.33 -9.36
N VAL A 45 14.70 -10.89 -8.35
CA VAL A 45 13.65 -11.74 -7.77
C VAL A 45 12.46 -11.75 -8.71
N GLU A 46 12.05 -12.96 -9.10
CA GLU A 46 10.92 -13.19 -9.98
C GLU A 46 9.89 -14.11 -9.31
N ASP A 47 8.65 -14.06 -9.77
CA ASP A 47 7.59 -14.97 -9.34
C ASP A 47 8.00 -16.44 -9.57
N GLY A 48 7.67 -17.32 -8.64
CA GLY A 48 8.00 -18.75 -8.71
C GLY A 48 9.39 -19.12 -8.15
N MET A 49 10.27 -18.15 -7.86
CA MET A 49 11.56 -18.44 -7.24
C MET A 49 11.38 -19.10 -5.86
N THR A 50 12.27 -20.03 -5.51
CA THR A 50 12.31 -20.59 -4.15
C THR A 50 12.90 -19.59 -3.16
N GLU A 51 12.57 -19.76 -1.89
CA GLU A 51 13.21 -18.98 -0.81
C GLU A 51 14.74 -19.08 -0.82
N GLN A 52 15.30 -20.23 -1.21
CA GLN A 52 16.75 -20.38 -1.32
C GLN A 52 17.34 -19.57 -2.48
N GLN A 53 16.66 -19.49 -3.62
CA GLN A 53 17.09 -18.63 -4.73
C GLN A 53 17.06 -17.15 -4.32
N VAL A 54 16.03 -16.73 -3.61
CA VAL A 54 15.94 -15.35 -3.08
C VAL A 54 17.08 -15.07 -2.09
N ARG A 55 17.38 -16.01 -1.18
CA ARG A 55 18.54 -15.89 -0.28
C ARG A 55 19.87 -15.80 -1.03
N ASN A 56 20.03 -16.54 -2.12
CA ASN A 56 21.24 -16.46 -2.94
C ASN A 56 21.37 -15.08 -3.64
N ILE A 57 20.25 -14.40 -3.92
CA ILE A 57 20.22 -13.07 -4.54
C ILE A 57 20.45 -11.96 -3.50
N GLY A 58 19.71 -11.98 -2.39
CA GLY A 58 19.63 -10.87 -1.44
C GLY A 58 20.34 -11.10 -0.11
N GLY A 59 20.91 -12.28 0.12
CA GLY A 59 21.43 -12.68 1.42
C GLY A 59 20.32 -13.07 2.42
N PRO A 60 20.67 -13.21 3.71
CA PRO A 60 19.68 -13.51 4.74
C PRO A 60 18.68 -12.35 4.92
N PRO A 61 17.40 -12.64 5.17
CA PRO A 61 16.43 -11.60 5.47
C PRO A 61 16.67 -10.98 6.86
N SER A 62 16.23 -9.74 7.05
CA SER A 62 16.28 -9.07 8.36
C SER A 62 15.30 -9.68 9.35
N SER A 63 14.15 -10.16 8.86
CA SER A 63 13.16 -10.91 9.62
C SER A 63 12.33 -11.78 8.67
N ALA A 64 11.67 -12.79 9.23
CA ALA A 64 10.72 -13.62 8.50
C ALA A 64 9.48 -13.86 9.36
N MET A 65 8.30 -13.93 8.73
CA MET A 65 7.05 -14.23 9.41
C MET A 65 6.16 -15.16 8.60
N ARG A 66 5.33 -15.94 9.29
CA ARG A 66 4.22 -16.67 8.66
C ARG A 66 3.11 -15.66 8.34
N ARG A 67 2.58 -15.72 7.12
CA ARG A 67 1.47 -14.87 6.68
C ARG A 67 0.16 -15.36 7.31
N LYS A 68 -0.76 -14.44 7.63
CA LYS A 68 -2.02 -14.79 8.33
C LYS A 68 -3.21 -14.85 7.37
N VAL A 69 -3.28 -13.93 6.41
CA VAL A 69 -4.36 -13.88 5.41
C VAL A 69 -4.17 -14.91 4.30
N ASN A 70 -2.97 -14.95 3.74
CA ASN A 70 -2.60 -15.89 2.68
C ASN A 70 -1.64 -16.94 3.22
N ALA A 71 -1.72 -18.16 2.69
CA ALA A 71 -0.81 -19.23 3.09
C ALA A 71 0.63 -18.95 2.59
N GLY A 72 1.63 -19.29 3.41
CA GLY A 72 3.04 -19.12 3.07
C GLY A 72 3.81 -18.28 4.08
N THR A 73 4.95 -17.74 3.67
CA THR A 73 5.84 -16.93 4.52
C THR A 73 6.13 -15.59 3.86
N CYS A 74 6.67 -14.63 4.62
CA CYS A 74 7.14 -13.37 4.10
C CYS A 74 8.49 -13.04 4.73
N ASN A 75 9.45 -12.63 3.91
CA ASN A 75 10.79 -12.22 4.32
C ASN A 75 10.94 -10.71 4.16
N ASP A 76 11.38 -10.05 5.23
CA ASP A 76 11.76 -8.64 5.23
C ASP A 76 13.22 -8.47 4.85
N TYR A 77 13.48 -7.38 4.13
CA TYR A 77 14.81 -6.87 3.80
C TYR A 77 14.82 -5.36 4.01
N VAL A 78 16.03 -4.84 4.27
CA VAL A 78 16.30 -3.40 4.25
C VAL A 78 17.27 -3.15 3.11
N LEU A 79 16.75 -2.58 2.02
CA LEU A 79 17.58 -2.12 0.92
C LEU A 79 18.36 -0.89 1.38
N ASN A 80 19.62 -0.80 0.95
CA ASN A 80 20.46 0.35 1.23
C ASN A 80 21.13 0.81 -0.07
N GLN A 81 20.81 2.04 -0.49
CA GLN A 81 21.45 2.71 -1.61
C GLN A 81 22.00 4.03 -1.11
N ASP A 82 23.33 4.18 -1.10
CA ASP A 82 24.01 5.43 -0.70
C ASP A 82 23.56 5.99 0.67
N GLY A 83 23.26 5.10 1.62
CA GLY A 83 22.78 5.47 2.97
C GLY A 83 21.27 5.64 3.08
N HIS A 84 20.54 5.62 1.97
CA HIS A 84 19.08 5.61 1.95
C HIS A 84 18.57 4.19 2.20
N GLN A 85 17.85 4.02 3.32
CA GLN A 85 17.24 2.75 3.68
C GLN A 85 15.80 2.68 3.20
N GLN A 86 15.41 1.51 2.68
CA GLN A 86 14.06 1.24 2.23
C GLN A 86 13.64 -0.19 2.59
N ALA A 87 12.51 -0.32 3.27
CA ALA A 87 11.92 -1.64 3.54
C ALA A 87 11.49 -2.30 2.24
N PHE A 88 11.78 -3.59 2.11
CA PHE A 88 11.40 -4.42 0.98
C PHE A 88 10.99 -5.79 1.48
N HIS A 89 9.90 -6.33 0.95
CA HIS A 89 9.42 -7.65 1.31
C HIS A 89 9.48 -8.59 0.11
N VAL A 90 9.60 -9.88 0.40
CA VAL A 90 9.35 -10.97 -0.54
C VAL A 90 8.39 -11.95 0.12
N SER A 91 7.19 -12.06 -0.41
CA SER A 91 6.16 -13.01 0.00
C SER A 91 6.29 -14.31 -0.78
N PHE A 92 6.23 -15.41 -0.06
CA PHE A 92 6.18 -16.77 -0.58
C PHE A 92 4.78 -17.36 -0.36
N ASP A 93 4.33 -18.16 -1.30
CA ASP A 93 3.11 -18.93 -1.20
C ASP A 93 3.28 -20.16 -0.28
N ARG A 94 2.25 -21.00 -0.21
CA ARG A 94 2.26 -22.23 0.58
C ARG A 94 3.34 -23.24 0.16
N ASP A 95 3.76 -23.20 -1.11
CA ASP A 95 4.71 -24.11 -1.73
C ASP A 95 6.15 -23.56 -1.64
N GLY A 96 6.32 -22.41 -0.97
CA GLY A 96 7.62 -21.77 -0.77
C GLY A 96 8.13 -21.05 -2.02
N ARG A 97 7.22 -20.63 -2.91
CA ARG A 97 7.50 -19.92 -4.16
C ARG A 97 7.16 -18.45 -4.03
N VAL A 98 7.99 -17.56 -4.58
CA VAL A 98 7.70 -16.13 -4.62
C VAL A 98 6.36 -15.90 -5.32
N GLU A 99 5.47 -15.17 -4.66
CA GLU A 99 4.20 -14.70 -5.25
C GLU A 99 4.10 -13.18 -5.30
N HIS A 100 4.94 -12.48 -4.53
CA HIS A 100 4.99 -11.03 -4.57
C HIS A 100 6.27 -10.49 -3.92
N SER A 101 6.71 -9.33 -4.39
CA SER A 101 7.73 -8.54 -3.71
C SER A 101 7.43 -7.05 -3.85
N GLY A 102 8.01 -6.21 -3.01
CA GLY A 102 7.80 -4.77 -3.13
C GLY A 102 8.25 -3.93 -1.94
N PHE A 103 8.15 -2.62 -2.11
CA PHE A 103 8.71 -1.60 -1.22
C PHE A 103 7.83 -1.32 0.01
N MET A 104 7.76 -2.30 0.90
CA MET A 104 7.13 -2.22 2.20
C MET A 104 7.66 -3.37 3.07
N SER A 105 7.40 -3.34 4.37
CA SER A 105 7.66 -4.50 5.24
C SER A 105 6.58 -5.57 5.09
N CYS A 106 6.90 -6.78 5.51
CA CYS A 106 5.96 -7.89 5.64
C CYS A 106 4.75 -7.53 6.50
N ALA A 107 4.95 -6.79 7.61
CA ALA A 107 3.85 -6.34 8.47
C ALA A 107 2.91 -5.36 7.75
N GLN A 108 3.46 -4.44 6.94
CA GLN A 108 2.65 -3.53 6.12
C GLN A 108 1.89 -4.30 5.04
N ARG A 109 2.54 -5.28 4.40
CA ARG A 109 1.90 -6.14 3.42
C ARG A 109 0.72 -6.91 4.01
N GLU A 110 0.90 -7.51 5.17
CA GLU A 110 -0.17 -8.24 5.87
C GLU A 110 -1.38 -7.34 6.17
N LYS A 111 -1.13 -6.10 6.60
CA LYS A 111 -2.21 -5.12 6.81
C LYS A 111 -2.99 -4.84 5.52
N VAL A 112 -2.30 -4.65 4.40
CA VAL A 112 -2.95 -4.44 3.09
C VAL A 112 -3.77 -5.66 2.67
N GLU A 113 -3.28 -6.87 2.94
CA GLU A 113 -4.00 -8.11 2.65
C GLU A 113 -5.25 -8.27 3.51
N LEU A 114 -5.16 -7.94 4.80
CA LEU A 114 -6.28 -7.94 5.73
C LEU A 114 -7.38 -6.97 5.28
N GLU A 115 -7.00 -5.75 4.94
CA GLU A 115 -7.93 -4.72 4.46
C GLU A 115 -8.63 -5.16 3.16
N LYS A 116 -7.90 -5.80 2.24
CA LYS A 116 -8.47 -6.35 1.00
C LYS A 116 -9.45 -7.49 1.29
N ALA A 117 -9.08 -8.41 2.17
CA ALA A 117 -9.93 -9.53 2.55
C ALA A 117 -11.25 -9.05 3.20
N GLN A 118 -11.18 -8.04 4.08
CA GLN A 118 -12.36 -7.43 4.70
C GLN A 118 -13.29 -6.79 3.68
N LYS A 119 -12.75 -5.99 2.74
CA LYS A 119 -13.55 -5.35 1.69
C LYS A 119 -14.24 -6.37 0.78
N ASN A 120 -13.57 -7.48 0.48
CA ASN A 120 -14.16 -8.55 -0.33
C ASN A 120 -15.36 -9.21 0.37
N VAL A 121 -15.33 -9.32 1.70
CA VAL A 121 -16.49 -9.80 2.50
C VAL A 121 -17.64 -8.81 2.44
N GLU A 122 -17.37 -7.52 2.60
CA GLU A 122 -18.40 -6.46 2.55
C GLU A 122 -19.09 -6.36 1.17
N HIS A 123 -18.32 -6.47 0.08
CA HIS A 123 -18.85 -6.36 -1.28
C HIS A 123 -19.45 -7.66 -1.82
N GLY A 124 -19.07 -8.82 -1.27
CA GLY A 124 -19.59 -10.14 -1.65
C GLY A 124 -20.85 -10.57 -0.91
N GLY A 125 -21.31 -9.80 0.07
CA GLY A 125 -22.44 -10.13 0.96
C GLY A 125 -23.82 -9.64 0.51
N GLY A 126 -24.01 -9.29 -0.76
CA GLY A 126 -25.32 -8.90 -1.30
C GLY A 126 -26.08 -10.10 -1.90
N TYR A 127 -26.99 -10.69 -1.13
CA TYR A 127 -28.07 -11.54 -1.66
C TYR A 127 -29.36 -10.73 -1.79
#